data_AF-A0A5U5W2R1-F1
#
_entry.id   AF-A0A5U5W2R1-F1
#
_cell.length_a   1.000
_cell.length_b   1.000
_cell.length_c   1.000
_cell.angle_alpha   90.00
_cell.angle_beta   90.00
_cell.angle_gamma   90.00
#
_symmetry.space_group_name_H-M   'P 1'
#
loop_
_entity.id
_entity.type
_entity.pdbx_description
1 polymer ?
#
loop_
_entity_poly.entity_id
_entity_poly.type
_entity_poly.pdbx_seq_one_letter_code
_entity_poly.pdbx_strand_id
1 'polypeptide(L)'
;MQHRKVLKETGLAFAKSIPLVGPHIEAAEKMFTLFSEINATTCRDRFNRYIMGIGEICDDEIDISREHFSALVKKLILDDEDKKTEYYIRLTVSLARSSLNDDERLLFIHVLSELTCSDIDYARKLYIATNATIKGFKTSASAQASITSQKKALSLRSLNKLISSGLVYEDRTGEIKANPGYKLTSDLERLLGFIFHNDDLQPTALSIESKEEYDVIIIDSDKIYRGSYPNILYRQFRAAGVKVCIEKSEDCIADKLAKFFISVHQGSGLNGLGEWINYGDICVLKHLDKSTNRFYESEFRETVDREHFSPRDDDSSFDASKLNTALNKVAAFVLGRLSLPI
;
A
#
# COMPACT_ATOMS: atom_id res chain seq x y z
N MET A 1 -35.41 -24.00 20.95
CA MET A 1 -36.84 -24.21 20.58
C MET A 1 -37.73 -22.99 20.78
N GLN A 2 -37.52 -22.14 21.81
CA GLN A 2 -38.38 -20.97 22.06
C GLN A 2 -38.35 -19.90 20.96
N HIS A 3 -37.18 -19.53 20.41
CA HIS A 3 -37.10 -18.51 19.34
C HIS A 3 -37.82 -18.91 18.03
N ARG A 4 -37.83 -20.20 17.68
CA ARG A 4 -38.52 -20.73 16.50
C ARG A 4 -40.05 -20.67 16.67
N LYS A 5 -40.53 -20.76 17.91
CA LYS A 5 -41.95 -20.66 18.27
C LYS A 5 -42.43 -19.21 18.23
N VAL A 6 -41.63 -18.29 18.79
CA VAL A 6 -41.92 -16.85 18.80
C VAL A 6 -41.94 -16.28 17.37
N LEU A 7 -40.95 -16.57 16.52
CA LEU A 7 -40.94 -16.09 15.13
C LEU A 7 -42.11 -16.63 14.29
N LYS A 8 -42.50 -17.89 14.50
CA LYS A 8 -43.64 -18.50 13.79
C LYS A 8 -44.95 -17.85 14.21
N GLU A 9 -45.10 -17.54 15.50
CA GLU A 9 -46.28 -16.85 16.04
C GLU A 9 -46.34 -15.38 15.59
N THR A 10 -45.21 -14.67 15.51
CA THR A 10 -45.16 -13.28 15.00
C THR A 10 -45.39 -13.19 13.49
N GLY A 11 -44.84 -14.11 12.70
CA GLY A 11 -45.07 -14.18 11.25
C GLY A 11 -46.53 -14.52 10.90
N LEU A 12 -47.16 -15.41 11.67
CA LEU A 12 -48.58 -15.74 11.52
C LEU A 12 -49.48 -14.55 11.89
N ALA A 13 -49.09 -13.76 12.89
CA ALA A 13 -49.81 -12.56 13.29
C ALA A 13 -49.72 -11.45 12.22
N PHE A 14 -48.55 -11.29 11.58
CA PHE A 14 -48.37 -10.35 10.47
C PHE A 14 -49.18 -10.77 9.24
N ALA A 15 -49.15 -12.05 8.86
CA ALA A 15 -49.92 -12.60 7.75
C ALA A 15 -51.45 -12.45 7.95
N LYS A 16 -51.93 -12.53 9.18
CA LYS A 16 -53.35 -12.31 9.54
C LYS A 16 -53.77 -10.84 9.59
N SER A 17 -52.83 -9.90 9.65
CA SER A 17 -53.10 -8.45 9.72
C SER A 17 -53.27 -7.79 8.34
N ILE A 18 -53.01 -8.52 7.26
CA ILE A 18 -53.17 -8.07 5.89
C ILE A 18 -54.53 -8.59 5.37
N PRO A 19 -55.47 -7.72 4.97
CA PRO A 19 -56.77 -8.16 4.49
C PRO A 19 -56.62 -8.71 3.07
N LEU A 20 -56.25 -9.98 2.91
CA LEU A 20 -56.21 -10.64 1.61
C LEU A 20 -56.66 -12.11 1.66
N VAL A 21 -57.46 -12.45 0.65
CA VAL A 21 -58.24 -13.67 0.43
C VAL A 21 -57.34 -14.92 0.35
N GLY A 22 -57.88 -16.06 0.83
CA GLY A 22 -57.21 -17.34 1.13
C GLY A 22 -56.05 -17.86 0.25
N PRO A 23 -56.06 -17.73 -1.09
CA PRO A 23 -54.95 -18.21 -1.93
C PRO A 23 -53.61 -17.51 -1.66
N HIS A 24 -53.63 -16.25 -1.21
CA HIS A 24 -52.41 -15.47 -0.95
C HIS A 24 -51.77 -15.80 0.40
N ILE A 25 -52.55 -16.28 1.38
CA ILE A 25 -52.06 -16.68 2.71
C ILE A 25 -51.27 -17.99 2.59
N GLU A 26 -51.79 -18.97 1.84
CA GLU A 26 -51.11 -20.25 1.62
C GLU A 26 -49.80 -20.08 0.81
N ALA A 27 -49.79 -19.15 -0.14
CA ALA A 27 -48.57 -18.77 -0.87
C ALA A 27 -47.53 -18.13 0.06
N ALA A 28 -47.95 -17.23 0.95
CA ALA A 28 -47.07 -16.60 1.93
C ALA A 28 -46.48 -17.63 2.91
N GLU A 29 -47.29 -18.54 3.47
CA GLU A 29 -46.82 -19.60 4.37
C GLU A 29 -45.79 -20.54 3.71
N LYS A 30 -46.02 -20.91 2.44
CA LYS A 30 -45.07 -21.69 1.64
C LYS A 30 -43.76 -20.92 1.40
N MET A 31 -43.83 -19.63 1.06
CA MET A 31 -42.64 -18.77 0.91
C MET A 31 -41.87 -18.62 2.22
N PHE A 32 -42.55 -18.43 3.35
CA PHE A 32 -41.91 -18.34 4.66
C PHE A 32 -41.22 -19.66 5.06
N THR A 33 -41.86 -20.80 4.79
CA THR A 33 -41.28 -22.11 5.06
C THR A 33 -40.05 -22.36 4.19
N LEU A 34 -40.15 -22.09 2.89
CA LEU A 34 -39.03 -22.19 1.95
C LEU A 34 -37.88 -21.26 2.35
N PHE A 35 -38.16 -20.00 2.69
CA PHE A 35 -37.16 -19.04 3.17
C PHE A 35 -36.49 -19.52 4.47
N SER A 36 -37.26 -20.07 5.41
CA SER A 36 -36.74 -20.61 6.68
C SER A 36 -35.84 -21.82 6.46
N GLU A 37 -36.19 -22.69 5.53
CA GLU A 37 -35.39 -23.87 5.16
C GLU A 37 -34.09 -23.46 4.47
N ILE A 38 -34.17 -22.59 3.45
CA ILE A 38 -33.00 -22.02 2.74
C ILE A 38 -32.06 -21.31 3.73
N ASN A 39 -32.61 -20.53 4.66
CA ASN A 39 -31.79 -19.84 5.64
C ASN A 39 -31.13 -20.84 6.61
N ALA A 40 -31.85 -21.88 7.05
CA ALA A 40 -31.30 -22.90 7.94
C ALA A 40 -30.19 -23.73 7.27
N THR A 41 -30.33 -24.09 6.00
CA THR A 41 -29.28 -24.78 5.24
C THR A 41 -28.07 -23.88 5.04
N THR A 42 -28.28 -22.63 4.63
CA THR A 42 -27.19 -21.66 4.41
C THR A 42 -26.40 -21.41 5.69
N CYS A 43 -27.08 -21.21 6.83
CA CYS A 43 -26.44 -21.04 8.14
C CYS A 43 -25.62 -22.27 8.54
N ARG A 44 -26.16 -23.47 8.30
CA ARG A 44 -25.48 -24.74 8.63
C ARG A 44 -24.24 -24.94 7.77
N ASP A 45 -24.35 -24.73 6.46
CA ASP A 45 -23.25 -24.92 5.53
C ASP A 45 -22.12 -23.94 5.80
N ARG A 46 -22.46 -22.68 6.12
CA ARG A 46 -21.46 -21.68 6.52
C ARG A 46 -20.77 -22.02 7.83
N PHE A 47 -21.54 -22.44 8.84
CA PHE A 47 -20.97 -22.86 10.12
C PHE A 47 -20.04 -24.08 9.94
N ASN A 48 -20.45 -25.06 9.14
CA ASN A 48 -19.61 -26.22 8.82
C ASN A 48 -18.31 -25.80 8.13
N ARG A 49 -18.39 -24.92 7.11
CA ARG A 49 -17.20 -24.40 6.42
C ARG A 49 -16.27 -23.67 7.38
N TYR A 50 -16.82 -22.88 8.29
CA TYR A 50 -16.05 -22.18 9.30
C TYR A 50 -15.31 -23.15 10.24
N ILE A 51 -15.98 -24.16 10.79
CA ILE A 51 -15.34 -25.15 11.66
C ILE A 51 -14.29 -25.97 10.92
N MET A 52 -14.60 -26.41 9.69
CA MET A 52 -13.65 -27.17 8.87
C MET A 52 -12.42 -26.33 8.52
N GLY A 53 -12.60 -25.10 8.03
CA GLY A 53 -11.50 -24.22 7.66
C GLY A 53 -10.62 -23.83 8.85
N ILE A 54 -11.20 -23.73 10.05
CA ILE A 54 -10.40 -23.57 11.27
C ILE A 54 -9.44 -24.75 11.45
N GLY A 55 -9.94 -25.99 11.32
CA GLY A 55 -9.14 -27.20 11.43
C GLY A 55 -8.12 -27.37 10.30
N GLU A 56 -8.36 -26.79 9.12
CA GLU A 56 -7.41 -26.79 8.00
C GLU A 56 -6.22 -25.84 8.22
N ILE A 57 -6.42 -24.76 8.99
CA ILE A 57 -5.38 -23.74 9.25
C ILE A 57 -4.65 -23.98 10.58
N CYS A 58 -5.29 -24.68 11.53
CA CYS A 58 -4.75 -24.91 12.86
C CYS A 58 -4.97 -26.37 13.29
N ASP A 59 -3.87 -27.12 13.36
CA ASP A 59 -3.86 -28.49 13.89
C ASP A 59 -3.88 -28.54 15.43
N ASP A 60 -3.51 -27.43 16.08
CA ASP A 60 -3.44 -27.31 17.54
C ASP A 60 -4.80 -26.94 18.16
N GLU A 61 -4.97 -27.21 19.46
CA GLU A 61 -6.12 -26.72 20.23
C GLU A 61 -6.17 -25.19 20.20
N ILE A 62 -7.34 -24.65 19.86
CA ILE A 62 -7.55 -23.21 19.76
C ILE A 62 -7.96 -22.69 21.14
N ASP A 63 -7.07 -21.93 21.75
CA ASP A 63 -7.33 -21.23 23.00
C ASP A 63 -8.11 -19.94 22.74
N ILE A 64 -9.42 -20.06 22.61
CA ILE A 64 -10.35 -18.94 22.51
C ILE A 64 -11.46 -19.08 23.55
N SER A 65 -11.78 -17.99 24.24
CA SER A 65 -12.86 -18.00 25.23
C SER A 65 -14.20 -18.32 24.58
N ARG A 66 -15.09 -18.91 25.38
CA ARG A 66 -16.44 -19.29 24.93
C ARG A 66 -17.23 -18.06 24.46
N GLU A 67 -17.02 -16.93 25.12
CA GLU A 67 -17.66 -15.66 24.84
C GLU A 67 -17.26 -15.13 23.46
N HIS A 68 -15.95 -15.11 23.17
CA HIS A 68 -15.41 -14.64 21.89
C HIS A 68 -15.80 -15.58 20.75
N PHE A 69 -15.70 -16.90 20.96
CA PHE A 69 -16.15 -17.88 19.98
C PHE A 69 -17.65 -17.75 19.68
N SER A 70 -18.47 -17.57 20.71
CA SER A 70 -19.91 -17.35 20.54
C SER A 70 -20.20 -16.05 19.78
N ALA A 71 -19.42 -14.98 20.01
CA ALA A 71 -19.56 -13.72 19.29
C ALA A 71 -19.23 -13.89 17.80
N LEU A 72 -18.12 -14.55 17.48
CA LEU A 72 -17.70 -14.89 16.11
C LEU A 72 -18.78 -15.68 15.38
N VAL A 73 -19.25 -16.79 15.96
CA VAL A 73 -20.28 -17.65 15.35
C VAL A 73 -21.59 -16.87 15.14
N LYS A 74 -22.01 -16.05 16.10
CA LYS A 74 -23.22 -15.24 15.97
C LYS A 74 -23.10 -14.24 14.82
N LYS A 75 -21.94 -13.60 14.66
CA LYS A 75 -21.70 -12.64 13.56
C LYS A 75 -21.62 -13.34 12.21
N LEU A 76 -20.87 -14.45 12.12
CA LEU A 76 -20.74 -15.27 10.91
C LEU A 76 -22.09 -15.73 10.35
N ILE A 77 -22.97 -16.23 11.21
CA ILE A 77 -24.28 -16.78 10.78
C ILE A 77 -25.21 -15.67 10.28
N LEU A 78 -25.10 -14.46 10.84
CA LEU A 78 -25.91 -13.31 10.46
C LEU A 78 -25.35 -12.53 9.27
N ASP A 79 -24.11 -12.80 8.87
CA ASP A 79 -23.46 -12.12 7.75
C ASP A 79 -24.12 -12.48 6.41
N ASP A 80 -24.26 -11.56 5.48
CA ASP A 80 -24.85 -11.84 4.17
C ASP A 80 -23.79 -12.09 3.08
N GLU A 81 -22.51 -11.85 3.37
CA GLU A 81 -21.40 -12.03 2.44
C GLU A 81 -20.66 -13.35 2.69
N ASP A 82 -20.98 -14.37 1.89
CA ASP A 82 -20.41 -15.72 2.03
C ASP A 82 -18.85 -15.74 2.05
N LYS A 83 -18.23 -14.81 1.30
CA LYS A 83 -16.77 -14.64 1.23
C LYS A 83 -16.14 -14.30 2.59
N LYS A 84 -16.87 -13.66 3.50
CA LYS A 84 -16.36 -13.30 4.83
C LYS A 84 -16.12 -14.50 5.74
N THR A 85 -16.66 -15.66 5.40
CA THR A 85 -16.40 -16.91 6.13
C THR A 85 -14.90 -17.16 6.28
N GLU A 86 -14.12 -16.93 5.22
CA GLU A 86 -12.66 -17.08 5.25
C GLU A 86 -11.98 -16.08 6.19
N TYR A 87 -12.42 -14.82 6.19
CA TYR A 87 -11.90 -13.81 7.11
C TYR A 87 -12.23 -14.14 8.58
N TYR A 88 -13.41 -14.70 8.85
CA TYR A 88 -13.77 -15.16 10.19
C TYR A 88 -12.92 -16.34 10.64
N ILE A 89 -12.65 -17.31 9.75
CA ILE A 89 -11.76 -18.44 10.04
C ILE A 89 -10.38 -17.90 10.47
N ARG A 90 -9.78 -17.05 9.63
CA ARG A 90 -8.43 -16.50 9.88
C ARG A 90 -8.36 -15.62 11.11
N LEU A 91 -9.38 -14.77 11.32
CA LEU A 91 -9.48 -13.96 12.52
C LEU A 91 -9.51 -14.86 13.77
N THR A 92 -10.29 -15.93 13.76
CA THR A 92 -10.42 -16.83 14.91
C THR A 92 -9.08 -17.44 15.31
N VAL A 93 -8.36 -18.02 14.34
CA VAL A 93 -7.04 -18.61 14.58
C VAL A 93 -6.04 -17.54 15.04
N SER A 94 -6.07 -16.36 14.42
CA SER A 94 -5.16 -15.27 14.77
C SER A 94 -5.41 -14.72 16.18
N LEU A 95 -6.68 -14.54 16.58
CA LEU A 95 -7.03 -14.05 17.91
C LEU A 95 -6.64 -15.04 19.01
N ALA A 96 -6.80 -16.35 18.77
CA ALA A 96 -6.39 -17.40 19.70
C ALA A 96 -4.86 -17.44 19.91
N ARG A 97 -4.08 -17.11 18.87
CA ARG A 97 -2.62 -17.02 18.94
C ARG A 97 -2.10 -15.66 19.41
N SER A 98 -2.97 -14.67 19.51
CA SER A 98 -2.59 -13.30 19.85
C SER A 98 -2.50 -13.07 21.36
N SER A 99 -1.61 -12.17 21.77
CA SER A 99 -1.49 -11.69 23.16
C SER A 99 -2.45 -10.54 23.50
N LEU A 100 -3.51 -10.35 22.71
CA LEU A 100 -4.48 -9.27 22.93
C LEU A 100 -5.29 -9.51 24.20
N ASN A 101 -5.81 -8.43 24.79
CA ASN A 101 -6.79 -8.56 25.87
C ASN A 101 -8.21 -8.79 25.32
N ASP A 102 -9.16 -9.08 26.20
CA ASP A 102 -10.52 -9.44 25.79
C ASP A 102 -11.28 -8.31 25.07
N ASP A 103 -11.08 -7.06 25.48
CA ASP A 103 -11.71 -5.90 24.83
C ASP A 103 -11.14 -5.68 23.42
N GLU A 104 -9.83 -5.85 23.23
CA GLU A 104 -9.16 -5.77 21.93
C GLU A 104 -9.63 -6.90 20.99
N ARG A 105 -9.76 -8.14 21.49
CA ARG A 105 -10.28 -9.26 20.69
C ARG A 105 -11.71 -8.96 20.24
N LEU A 106 -12.56 -8.48 21.15
CA LEU A 106 -13.95 -8.16 20.85
C LEU A 106 -14.07 -7.00 19.86
N LEU A 107 -13.20 -6.00 19.95
CA LEU A 107 -13.09 -4.90 18.98
C LEU A 107 -12.90 -5.44 17.56
N PHE A 108 -11.93 -6.33 17.32
CA PHE A 108 -11.68 -6.87 15.97
C PHE A 108 -12.85 -7.73 15.45
N ILE A 109 -13.51 -8.50 16.32
CA ILE A 109 -14.72 -9.26 15.97
C ILE A 109 -15.82 -8.30 15.50
N HIS A 110 -16.03 -7.19 16.23
CA HIS A 110 -17.01 -6.18 15.88
C HIS A 110 -16.68 -5.47 14.58
N VAL A 111 -15.45 -4.98 14.45
CA VAL A 111 -14.96 -4.29 13.24
C VAL A 111 -15.13 -5.19 12.01
N LEU A 112 -14.63 -6.44 12.04
CA LEU A 112 -14.80 -7.35 10.91
C LEU A 112 -16.28 -7.58 10.58
N SER A 113 -17.16 -7.67 11.58
CA SER A 113 -18.60 -7.86 11.35
C SER A 113 -19.29 -6.67 10.68
N GLU A 114 -18.76 -5.47 10.85
CA GLU A 114 -19.35 -4.27 10.29
C GLU A 114 -18.80 -3.89 8.92
N LEU A 115 -17.61 -4.37 8.57
CA LEU A 115 -17.01 -4.15 7.26
C LEU A 115 -17.63 -5.09 6.24
N THR A 116 -17.96 -4.55 5.08
CA THR A 116 -18.31 -5.37 3.92
C THR A 116 -17.05 -5.91 3.23
N CYS A 117 -17.18 -6.91 2.35
CA CYS A 117 -16.07 -7.36 1.50
C CYS A 117 -15.48 -6.21 0.68
N SER A 118 -16.32 -5.27 0.24
CA SER A 118 -15.86 -4.08 -0.49
C SER A 118 -15.00 -3.17 0.38
N ASP A 119 -15.34 -3.02 1.66
CA ASP A 119 -14.56 -2.22 2.61
C ASP A 119 -13.21 -2.87 2.93
N ILE A 120 -13.20 -4.20 3.08
CA ILE A 120 -11.97 -4.99 3.31
C ILE A 120 -11.07 -4.93 2.07
N ASP A 121 -11.62 -5.08 0.86
CA ASP A 121 -10.86 -4.94 -0.38
C ASP A 121 -10.30 -3.53 -0.56
N TYR A 122 -11.07 -2.51 -0.18
CA TYR A 122 -10.62 -1.11 -0.20
C TYR A 122 -9.48 -0.90 0.81
N ALA A 123 -9.62 -1.40 2.03
CA ALA A 123 -8.59 -1.37 3.07
C ALA A 123 -7.28 -2.03 2.60
N ARG A 124 -7.36 -3.22 1.98
CA ARG A 124 -6.22 -3.92 1.41
C ARG A 124 -5.52 -3.10 0.33
N LYS A 125 -6.28 -2.53 -0.62
CA LYS A 125 -5.75 -1.64 -1.66
C LYS A 125 -5.04 -0.43 -1.07
N LEU A 126 -5.66 0.20 -0.07
CA LEU A 126 -5.11 1.37 0.60
C LEU A 126 -3.81 1.04 1.35
N TYR A 127 -3.78 -0.12 2.04
CA TYR A 127 -2.58 -0.63 2.71
C TYR A 127 -1.42 -0.83 1.73
N ILE A 128 -1.67 -1.55 0.62
CA ILE A 128 -0.67 -1.80 -0.41
C ILE A 128 -0.17 -0.49 -1.04
N ALA A 129 -1.06 0.45 -1.36
CA ALA A 129 -0.68 1.75 -1.92
C ALA A 129 0.12 2.63 -0.96
N THR A 130 -0.04 2.42 0.35
CA THR A 130 0.68 3.19 1.37
C THR A 130 2.05 2.58 1.67
N ASN A 131 2.17 1.25 1.62
CA ASN A 131 3.33 0.52 2.11
C ASN A 131 4.22 -0.10 1.02
N ALA A 132 3.77 -0.17 -0.23
CA ALA A 132 4.54 -0.74 -1.34
C ALA A 132 4.96 0.30 -2.38
N THR A 133 6.04 0.00 -3.10
CA THR A 133 6.57 0.82 -4.20
C THR A 133 5.89 0.47 -5.52
N ILE A 134 4.76 1.13 -5.80
CA ILE A 134 3.91 0.83 -6.96
C ILE A 134 4.39 1.56 -8.21
N LYS A 135 4.42 0.84 -9.34
CA LYS A 135 4.72 1.39 -10.67
C LYS A 135 3.65 2.38 -11.15
N GLY A 136 4.07 3.42 -11.87
CA GLY A 136 3.20 4.50 -12.35
C GLY A 136 2.99 5.64 -11.35
N PHE A 137 3.50 5.51 -10.11
CA PHE A 137 3.39 6.55 -9.08
C PHE A 137 4.76 7.00 -8.61
N LYS A 138 5.00 8.31 -8.54
CA LYS A 138 6.29 8.84 -8.06
C LYS A 138 6.49 8.55 -6.57
N THR A 139 5.42 8.64 -5.77
CA THR A 139 5.46 8.45 -4.32
C THR A 139 4.30 7.59 -3.82
N SER A 140 4.47 6.91 -2.68
CA SER A 140 3.39 6.23 -1.95
C SER A 140 2.22 7.17 -1.64
N ALA A 141 2.50 8.43 -1.29
CA ALA A 141 1.47 9.46 -1.09
C ALA A 141 0.60 9.70 -2.35
N SER A 142 1.22 9.73 -3.54
CA SER A 142 0.48 9.87 -4.80
C SER A 142 -0.34 8.62 -5.14
N ALA A 143 0.17 7.42 -4.84
CA ALA A 143 -0.55 6.17 -5.00
C ALA A 143 -1.77 6.12 -4.07
N GLN A 144 -1.60 6.49 -2.80
CA GLN A 144 -2.69 6.59 -1.83
C GLN A 144 -3.77 7.58 -2.29
N ALA A 145 -3.36 8.77 -2.73
CA ALA A 145 -4.28 9.79 -3.25
C ALA A 145 -5.11 9.29 -4.45
N SER A 146 -4.56 8.43 -5.30
CA SER A 146 -5.30 7.85 -6.44
C SER A 146 -6.47 6.96 -6.01
N ILE A 147 -6.44 6.44 -4.78
CA ILE A 147 -7.49 5.62 -4.18
C ILE A 147 -8.46 6.48 -3.39
N THR A 148 -7.96 7.39 -2.55
CA THR A 148 -8.79 8.19 -1.63
C THR A 148 -9.52 9.34 -2.32
N SER A 149 -9.02 9.83 -3.45
CA SER A 149 -9.68 10.88 -4.26
C SER A 149 -10.81 10.37 -5.18
N GLN A 150 -11.06 9.07 -5.21
CA GLN A 150 -12.10 8.49 -6.08
C GLN A 150 -13.50 8.91 -5.64
N LYS A 151 -14.20 9.64 -6.51
CA LYS A 151 -15.59 10.10 -6.27
C LYS A 151 -16.66 9.03 -6.54
N LYS A 152 -16.28 7.75 -6.51
CA LYS A 152 -17.23 6.64 -6.68
C LYS A 152 -17.95 6.39 -5.35
N ALA A 153 -19.25 6.15 -5.39
CA ALA A 153 -20.07 5.97 -4.19
C ALA A 153 -19.54 4.87 -3.25
N LEU A 154 -19.11 3.73 -3.81
CA LEU A 154 -18.51 2.64 -3.03
C LEU A 154 -17.20 3.05 -2.37
N SER A 155 -16.28 3.69 -3.11
CA SER A 155 -15.00 4.16 -2.56
C SER A 155 -15.20 5.15 -1.41
N LEU A 156 -16.13 6.10 -1.56
CA LEU A 156 -16.46 7.07 -0.51
C LEU A 156 -17.08 6.39 0.72
N ARG A 157 -17.99 5.43 0.51
CA ARG A 157 -18.60 4.67 1.60
C ARG A 157 -17.57 3.86 2.37
N SER A 158 -16.67 3.17 1.67
CA SER A 158 -15.62 2.36 2.30
C SER A 158 -14.64 3.24 3.07
N LEU A 159 -14.17 4.34 2.49
CA LEU A 159 -13.29 5.27 3.21
C LEU A 159 -13.96 5.81 4.48
N ASN A 160 -15.20 6.28 4.40
CA ASN A 160 -15.94 6.76 5.57
C ASN A 160 -16.16 5.66 6.61
N LYS A 161 -16.40 4.42 6.18
CA LYS A 161 -16.55 3.28 7.09
C LYS A 161 -15.25 3.02 7.83
N LEU A 162 -14.11 2.97 7.13
CA LEU A 162 -12.79 2.80 7.75
C LEU A 162 -12.47 3.92 8.74
N ILE A 163 -12.84 5.17 8.43
CA ILE A 163 -12.68 6.30 9.35
C ILE A 163 -13.56 6.13 10.59
N SER A 164 -14.85 5.84 10.41
CA SER A 164 -15.79 5.68 11.52
C SER A 164 -15.47 4.47 12.41
N SER A 165 -14.78 3.46 11.87
CA SER A 165 -14.30 2.29 12.60
C SER A 165 -12.92 2.50 13.23
N GLY A 166 -12.32 3.70 13.14
CA GLY A 166 -11.02 4.00 13.75
C GLY A 166 -9.81 3.36 13.05
N LEU A 167 -9.98 2.87 11.83
CA LEU A 167 -8.93 2.17 11.06
C LEU A 167 -8.06 3.12 10.24
N VAL A 168 -8.61 4.29 9.90
CA VAL A 168 -7.94 5.32 9.11
C VAL A 168 -8.32 6.68 9.69
N TYR A 169 -7.41 7.66 9.62
CA TYR A 169 -7.74 9.05 9.95
C TYR A 169 -7.13 10.03 8.94
N GLU A 170 -7.77 11.19 8.83
CA GLU A 170 -7.26 12.30 8.04
C GLU A 170 -6.03 12.92 8.71
N ASP A 171 -4.93 13.03 7.96
CA ASP A 171 -3.78 13.77 8.41
C ASP A 171 -4.05 15.27 8.29
N ARG A 172 -4.43 15.88 9.41
CA ARG A 172 -4.68 17.33 9.52
C ARG A 172 -3.44 18.11 9.95
N THR A 173 -2.26 17.49 9.94
CA THR A 173 -1.02 18.20 10.26
C THR A 173 -0.59 19.07 9.07
N GLY A 174 -0.83 20.38 9.16
CA GLY A 174 -0.42 21.37 8.15
C GLY A 174 -1.52 22.37 7.76
N GLU A 175 -1.26 23.16 6.71
CA GLU A 175 -2.28 24.03 6.08
C GLU A 175 -3.46 23.20 5.58
N ILE A 176 -4.67 23.79 5.58
CA ILE A 176 -5.89 23.17 5.05
C ILE A 176 -5.66 22.86 3.57
N LYS A 177 -5.26 21.63 3.26
CA LYS A 177 -5.07 21.15 1.89
C LYS A 177 -6.43 20.73 1.31
N ALA A 178 -6.66 21.08 0.05
CA ALA A 178 -7.85 20.66 -0.70
C ALA A 178 -8.02 19.12 -0.78
N ASN A 179 -6.91 18.37 -0.62
CA ASN A 179 -6.89 16.92 -0.53
C ASN A 179 -6.07 16.51 0.71
N PRO A 180 -6.71 16.19 1.85
CA PRO A 180 -5.99 15.69 3.02
C PRO A 180 -5.36 14.32 2.71
N GLY A 181 -4.15 14.10 3.23
CA GLY A 181 -3.57 12.75 3.26
C GLY A 181 -4.30 11.89 4.29
N TYR A 182 -4.21 10.57 4.15
CA TYR A 182 -4.79 9.64 5.12
C TYR A 182 -3.69 8.81 5.78
N LYS A 183 -3.82 8.58 7.09
CA LYS A 183 -2.91 7.71 7.85
C LYS A 183 -3.64 6.45 8.28
N LEU A 184 -2.95 5.32 8.11
CA LEU A 184 -3.41 4.02 8.58
C LEU A 184 -3.13 3.90 10.08
N THR A 185 -4.05 3.33 10.85
CA THR A 185 -3.82 3.04 12.26
C THR A 185 -3.16 1.67 12.43
N SER A 186 -2.51 1.45 13.58
CA SER A 186 -1.98 0.13 13.94
C SER A 186 -3.08 -0.94 13.98
N ASP A 187 -4.32 -0.56 14.28
CA ASP A 187 -5.45 -1.47 14.31
C ASP A 187 -5.84 -1.94 12.90
N LEU A 188 -5.74 -1.08 11.89
CA LEU A 188 -5.90 -1.52 10.51
C LEU A 188 -4.83 -2.52 10.10
N GLU A 189 -3.57 -2.24 10.43
CA GLU A 189 -2.45 -3.14 10.12
C GLU A 189 -2.63 -4.50 10.80
N ARG A 190 -3.04 -4.51 12.07
CA ARG A 190 -3.37 -5.74 12.82
C ARG A 190 -4.54 -6.49 12.21
N LEU A 191 -5.65 -5.80 11.91
CA LEU A 191 -6.83 -6.41 11.30
C LEU A 191 -6.46 -7.10 9.99
N LEU A 192 -5.75 -6.40 9.10
CA LEU A 192 -5.31 -6.97 7.83
C LEU A 192 -4.36 -8.16 8.06
N GLY A 193 -3.42 -8.05 9.00
CA GLY A 193 -2.53 -9.15 9.37
C GLY A 193 -3.26 -10.37 9.97
N PHE A 194 -4.44 -10.19 10.56
CA PHE A 194 -5.26 -11.30 11.06
C PHE A 194 -6.08 -11.99 9.99
N ILE A 195 -6.52 -11.27 8.94
CA ILE A 195 -7.47 -11.79 7.95
C ILE A 195 -6.84 -12.11 6.59
N PHE A 196 -5.58 -11.73 6.35
CA PHE A 196 -4.85 -11.99 5.12
C PHE A 196 -3.53 -12.72 5.37
N HIS A 197 -3.08 -13.49 4.39
CA HIS A 197 -1.69 -13.94 4.36
C HIS A 197 -0.79 -12.76 3.93
N ASN A 198 0.50 -12.82 4.28
CA ASN A 198 1.45 -11.78 3.85
C ASN A 198 1.52 -11.62 2.32
N ASP A 199 1.30 -12.70 1.58
CA ASP A 199 1.27 -12.69 0.11
C ASP A 199 0.06 -11.93 -0.44
N ASP A 200 -1.08 -11.96 0.27
CA ASP A 200 -2.28 -11.21 -0.12
C ASP A 200 -2.13 -9.70 0.06
N LEU A 201 -1.13 -9.28 0.85
CA LEU A 201 -0.78 -7.89 1.13
C LEU A 201 0.35 -7.37 0.24
N GLN A 202 0.71 -8.11 -0.81
CA GLN A 202 1.67 -7.68 -1.83
C GLN A 202 0.96 -7.06 -3.06
N PRO A 203 1.60 -6.14 -3.80
CA PRO A 203 1.04 -5.59 -5.05
C PRO A 203 0.59 -6.65 -6.06
N THR A 204 1.34 -7.75 -6.14
CA THR A 204 1.07 -8.86 -7.07
C THR A 204 -0.28 -9.54 -6.82
N ALA A 205 -0.77 -9.58 -5.58
CA ALA A 205 -2.09 -10.12 -5.24
C ALA A 205 -3.25 -9.28 -5.82
N LEU A 206 -2.98 -8.03 -6.20
CA LEU A 206 -3.94 -7.14 -6.86
C LEU A 206 -3.64 -6.97 -8.36
N SER A 207 -2.75 -7.78 -8.93
CA SER A 207 -2.24 -7.62 -10.30
C SER A 207 -1.65 -6.23 -10.53
N ILE A 208 -1.03 -5.65 -9.51
CA ILE A 208 -0.33 -4.37 -9.56
C ILE A 208 1.17 -4.65 -9.72
N GLU A 209 1.81 -3.94 -10.64
CA GLU A 209 3.25 -4.03 -10.86
C GLU A 209 4.01 -3.20 -9.81
N SER A 210 5.05 -3.80 -9.21
CA SER A 210 6.04 -3.08 -8.40
C SER A 210 7.07 -2.37 -9.29
N LYS A 211 7.70 -1.33 -8.75
CA LYS A 211 8.81 -0.64 -9.44
C LYS A 211 10.01 -1.56 -9.64
N GLU A 212 10.74 -1.34 -10.72
CA GLU A 212 12.04 -2.01 -10.91
C GLU A 212 13.08 -1.45 -9.94
N GLU A 213 13.73 -2.32 -9.17
CA GLU A 213 14.73 -1.90 -8.20
C GLU A 213 16.14 -1.82 -8.79
N TYR A 214 16.85 -0.74 -8.48
CA TYR A 214 18.26 -0.51 -8.80
C TYR A 214 18.98 -0.01 -7.54
N ASP A 215 20.30 -0.16 -7.47
CA ASP A 215 21.07 0.51 -6.43
C ASP A 215 21.29 1.98 -6.79
N VAL A 216 21.56 2.25 -8.07
CA VAL A 216 21.89 3.60 -8.58
C VAL A 216 21.17 3.85 -9.91
N ILE A 217 20.56 5.03 -10.06
CA ILE A 217 20.05 5.53 -11.35
C ILE A 217 20.79 6.81 -11.71
N ILE A 218 21.38 6.85 -12.90
CA ILE A 218 22.05 8.03 -13.43
C ILE A 218 21.10 8.75 -14.38
N ILE A 219 20.82 10.02 -14.11
CA ILE A 219 19.87 10.85 -14.87
C ILE A 219 20.66 11.73 -15.85
N ASP A 220 20.67 11.32 -17.12
CA ASP A 220 21.29 12.03 -18.23
C ASP A 220 20.28 12.96 -18.93
N SER A 221 19.78 13.94 -18.17
CA SER A 221 18.74 14.87 -18.65
C SER A 221 19.32 16.10 -19.39
N ASP A 222 20.47 16.62 -18.95
CA ASP A 222 20.99 17.90 -19.42
C ASP A 222 21.73 17.80 -20.76
N LYS A 223 21.17 18.42 -21.80
CA LYS A 223 21.74 18.44 -23.15
C LYS A 223 23.15 19.05 -23.23
N ILE A 224 23.50 19.94 -22.29
CA ILE A 224 24.78 20.66 -22.26
C ILE A 224 25.89 19.77 -21.68
N TYR A 225 25.53 18.93 -20.71
CA TYR A 225 26.47 18.02 -20.03
C TYR A 225 26.32 16.55 -20.47
N ARG A 226 25.43 16.28 -21.44
CA ARG A 226 25.30 14.98 -22.12
C ARG A 226 26.66 14.54 -22.67
N GLY A 227 27.11 13.34 -22.33
CA GLY A 227 28.42 12.87 -22.76
C GLY A 227 28.93 11.62 -22.07
N SER A 228 30.24 11.60 -21.78
CA SER A 228 30.98 10.43 -21.30
C SER A 228 30.74 10.11 -19.81
N TYR A 229 30.35 11.09 -18.99
CA TYR A 229 30.24 10.92 -17.53
C TYR A 229 29.23 9.85 -17.09
N PRO A 230 28.00 9.73 -17.68
CA PRO A 230 27.06 8.68 -17.27
C PRO A 230 27.64 7.30 -17.58
N ASN A 231 28.35 7.17 -18.71
CA ASN A 231 28.99 5.93 -19.12
C ASN A 231 30.20 5.57 -18.24
N ILE A 232 30.99 6.56 -17.80
CA ILE A 232 32.11 6.36 -16.87
C ILE A 232 31.57 5.82 -15.54
N LEU A 233 30.60 6.51 -14.94
CA LEU A 233 29.99 6.08 -13.68
C LEU A 233 29.29 4.72 -13.83
N TYR A 234 28.54 4.51 -14.92
CA TYR A 234 27.88 3.23 -15.19
C TYR A 234 28.90 2.08 -15.22
N ARG A 235 30.04 2.25 -15.91
CA ARG A 235 31.10 1.22 -15.97
C ARG A 235 31.74 0.98 -14.60
N GLN A 236 32.02 2.04 -13.83
CA GLN A 236 32.58 1.92 -12.49
C GLN A 236 31.64 1.16 -11.54
N PHE A 237 30.36 1.52 -11.51
CA PHE A 237 29.36 0.83 -10.69
C PHE A 237 29.14 -0.62 -11.14
N ARG A 238 29.04 -0.89 -12.45
CA ARG A 238 28.95 -2.27 -12.96
C ARG A 238 30.16 -3.12 -12.59
N ALA A 239 31.37 -2.56 -12.70
CA ALA A 239 32.60 -3.27 -12.30
C ALA A 239 32.62 -3.61 -10.80
N ALA A 240 31.95 -2.79 -9.97
CA ALA A 240 31.77 -3.03 -8.55
C ALA A 240 30.57 -3.93 -8.21
N GLY A 241 29.87 -4.51 -9.20
CA GLY A 241 28.72 -5.39 -8.99
C GLY A 241 27.41 -4.66 -8.64
N VAL A 242 27.37 -3.34 -8.74
CA VAL A 242 26.20 -2.51 -8.41
C VAL A 242 25.16 -2.57 -9.54
N LYS A 243 23.89 -2.72 -9.18
CA LYS A 243 22.79 -2.69 -10.16
C LYS A 243 22.48 -1.24 -10.55
N VAL A 244 23.01 -0.80 -11.69
CA VAL A 244 22.90 0.57 -12.18
C VAL A 244 22.17 0.66 -13.52
N CYS A 245 21.40 1.73 -13.75
CA CYS A 245 20.90 2.12 -15.08
C CYS A 245 21.05 3.61 -15.36
N ILE A 246 20.90 3.98 -16.64
CA ILE A 246 20.92 5.37 -17.11
C ILE A 246 19.52 5.72 -17.63
N GLU A 247 18.99 6.85 -17.18
CA GLU A 247 17.67 7.38 -17.54
C GLU A 247 17.77 8.80 -18.07
N LYS A 248 16.83 9.21 -18.93
CA LYS A 248 16.85 10.54 -19.56
C LYS A 248 16.09 11.60 -18.78
N SER A 249 15.23 11.19 -17.86
CA SER A 249 14.36 12.09 -17.10
C SER A 249 14.21 11.57 -15.67
N GLU A 250 14.00 12.50 -14.74
CA GLU A 250 13.58 12.18 -13.37
C GLU A 250 12.21 11.50 -13.31
N ASP A 251 11.41 11.55 -14.37
CA ASP A 251 10.12 10.85 -14.44
C ASP A 251 10.23 9.34 -14.29
N CYS A 252 11.42 8.76 -14.53
CA CYS A 252 11.67 7.34 -14.33
C CYS A 252 11.35 6.85 -12.91
N ILE A 253 11.31 7.74 -11.89
CA ILE A 253 10.91 7.37 -10.52
C ILE A 253 9.48 6.86 -10.40
N ALA A 254 8.62 7.12 -11.39
CA ALA A 254 7.30 6.50 -11.43
C ALA A 254 7.40 4.98 -11.61
N ASP A 255 8.41 4.50 -12.33
CA ASP A 255 8.54 3.10 -12.74
C ASP A 255 9.72 2.37 -12.10
N LYS A 256 10.69 3.12 -11.58
CA LYS A 256 11.95 2.62 -11.04
C LYS A 256 12.21 3.14 -9.64
N LEU A 257 12.85 2.32 -8.83
CA LEU A 257 13.28 2.63 -7.47
C LEU A 257 14.79 2.52 -7.39
N ALA A 258 15.44 3.48 -6.74
CA ALA A 258 16.86 3.38 -6.41
C ALA A 258 17.20 3.97 -5.05
N LYS A 259 18.29 3.46 -4.46
CA LYS A 259 18.86 4.02 -3.22
C LYS A 259 19.46 5.40 -3.50
N PHE A 260 20.17 5.53 -4.63
CA PHE A 260 20.79 6.77 -5.06
C PHE A 260 20.43 7.12 -6.50
N PHE A 261 20.28 8.41 -6.73
CA PHE A 261 20.16 9.01 -8.06
C PHE A 261 21.37 9.93 -8.27
N ILE A 262 21.90 9.96 -9.49
CA ILE A 262 23.00 10.86 -9.83
C ILE A 262 22.54 11.73 -10.98
N SER A 263 22.58 13.04 -10.81
CA SER A 263 22.21 14.02 -11.84
C SER A 263 23.24 15.12 -11.91
N VAL A 264 23.35 15.75 -13.07
CA VAL A 264 24.13 16.97 -13.24
C VAL A 264 23.17 18.14 -13.38
N HIS A 265 23.35 19.16 -12.56
CA HIS A 265 22.60 20.41 -12.63
C HIS A 265 23.49 21.54 -13.12
N GLN A 266 22.98 22.35 -14.04
CA GLN A 266 23.66 23.55 -14.48
C GLN A 266 23.63 24.62 -13.38
N GLY A 267 24.79 25.21 -13.10
CA GLY A 267 24.93 26.40 -12.27
C GLY A 267 25.80 27.46 -12.93
N SER A 268 25.74 28.66 -12.38
CA SER A 268 26.57 29.80 -12.78
C SER A 268 26.88 30.66 -11.59
N GLY A 269 28.11 31.16 -11.49
CA GLY A 269 28.54 31.99 -10.37
C GLY A 269 29.94 32.57 -10.57
N LEU A 270 30.39 33.37 -9.60
CA LEU A 270 31.73 33.94 -9.61
C LEU A 270 32.76 32.90 -9.18
N ASN A 271 33.84 32.75 -9.96
CA ASN A 271 35.00 31.97 -9.55
C ASN A 271 35.81 32.73 -8.48
N GLY A 272 36.86 32.08 -7.94
CA GLY A 272 37.75 32.69 -6.93
C GLY A 272 38.54 33.92 -7.40
N LEU A 273 38.43 34.28 -8.69
CA LEU A 273 39.03 35.45 -9.32
C LEU A 273 37.98 36.54 -9.62
N GLY A 274 36.71 36.33 -9.28
CA GLY A 274 35.62 37.27 -9.55
C GLY A 274 35.09 37.24 -10.98
N GLU A 275 35.40 36.19 -11.77
CA GLU A 275 34.87 36.01 -13.12
C GLU A 275 33.63 35.14 -13.11
N TRP A 276 32.65 35.48 -13.95
CA TRP A 276 31.43 34.68 -14.08
C TRP A 276 31.67 33.42 -14.90
N ILE A 277 31.49 32.25 -14.28
CA ILE A 277 31.69 30.95 -14.91
C ILE A 277 30.42 30.10 -14.87
N ASN A 278 30.28 29.22 -15.86
CA ASN A 278 29.26 28.18 -15.89
C ASN A 278 29.88 26.86 -15.42
N TYR A 279 29.17 26.14 -14.57
CA TYR A 279 29.63 24.87 -14.02
C TYR A 279 28.49 23.84 -13.99
N GLY A 280 28.87 22.56 -13.91
CA GLY A 280 27.98 21.44 -13.63
C GLY A 280 28.16 20.97 -12.20
N ASP A 281 27.08 20.92 -11.44
CA ASP A 281 27.04 20.27 -10.13
C ASP A 281 26.62 18.80 -10.32
N ILE A 282 27.55 17.88 -10.10
CA ILE A 282 27.28 16.43 -10.08
C ILE A 282 26.75 16.09 -8.70
N CYS A 283 25.45 15.86 -8.60
CA CYS A 283 24.75 15.62 -7.35
C CYS A 283 24.44 14.14 -7.16
N VAL A 284 24.71 13.62 -5.96
CA VAL A 284 24.15 12.37 -5.46
C VAL A 284 22.91 12.70 -4.65
N LEU A 285 21.80 12.15 -5.08
CA LEU A 285 20.46 12.42 -4.59
C LEU A 285 19.88 11.15 -3.95
N LYS A 286 19.14 11.32 -2.85
CA LYS A 286 18.35 10.26 -2.22
C LYS A 286 16.87 10.53 -2.41
N HIS A 287 16.10 9.51 -2.83
CA HIS A 287 14.67 9.67 -3.06
C HIS A 287 13.88 9.85 -1.74
N LEU A 288 12.99 10.82 -1.72
CA LEU A 288 12.11 11.16 -0.59
C LEU A 288 10.70 10.66 -0.86
N ASP A 289 10.44 9.39 -0.53
CA ASP A 289 9.18 8.73 -0.88
C ASP A 289 7.94 9.34 -0.20
N LYS A 290 8.09 9.98 0.96
CA LYS A 290 6.98 10.60 1.71
C LYS A 290 6.72 12.07 1.36
N SER A 291 7.50 12.67 0.46
CA SER A 291 7.41 14.10 0.16
C SER A 291 6.48 14.39 -1.01
N THR A 292 5.66 15.43 -0.90
CA THR A 292 4.72 15.83 -1.98
C THR A 292 5.30 16.85 -2.96
N ASN A 293 6.36 17.56 -2.56
CA ASN A 293 6.87 18.71 -3.33
C ASN A 293 8.33 18.56 -3.77
N ARG A 294 9.11 17.72 -3.07
CA ARG A 294 10.54 17.51 -3.33
C ARG A 294 10.84 16.03 -3.27
N PHE A 295 11.15 15.42 -4.41
CA PHE A 295 11.36 13.97 -4.50
C PHE A 295 12.78 13.53 -4.15
N TYR A 296 13.69 14.48 -3.92
CA TYR A 296 15.10 14.19 -3.65
C TYR A 296 15.72 15.10 -2.61
N GLU A 297 16.63 14.55 -1.83
CA GLU A 297 17.57 15.28 -0.99
C GLU A 297 19.00 15.09 -1.52
N SER A 298 19.81 16.16 -1.51
CA SER A 298 21.21 16.08 -1.94
C SER A 298 22.06 15.58 -0.77
N GLU A 299 22.74 14.46 -0.95
CA GLU A 299 23.66 13.90 0.04
C GLU A 299 25.12 14.26 -0.23
N PHE A 300 25.48 14.44 -1.49
CA PHE A 300 26.84 14.75 -1.91
C PHE A 300 26.83 15.54 -3.22
N ARG A 301 27.81 16.43 -3.41
CA ARG A 301 27.97 17.22 -4.62
C ARG A 301 29.44 17.44 -4.94
N GLU A 302 29.77 17.42 -6.22
CA GLU A 302 31.05 17.92 -6.75
C GLU A 302 30.75 18.92 -7.88
N THR A 303 31.45 20.05 -7.85
CA THR A 303 31.29 21.11 -8.84
C THR A 303 32.44 21.04 -9.84
N VAL A 304 32.12 21.05 -11.12
CA VAL A 304 33.10 20.97 -12.21
C VAL A 304 32.78 22.04 -13.25
N ASP A 305 33.79 22.81 -13.65
CA ASP A 305 33.60 23.85 -14.68
C ASP A 305 33.16 23.22 -16.00
N ARG A 306 32.29 23.94 -16.74
CA ARG A 306 31.66 23.40 -17.96
C ARG A 306 32.68 22.94 -19.01
N GLU A 307 33.82 23.60 -19.11
CA GLU A 307 34.89 23.28 -20.05
C GLU A 307 35.51 21.89 -19.86
N HIS A 308 35.38 21.29 -18.68
CA HIS A 308 35.89 19.95 -18.41
C HIS A 308 34.89 18.83 -18.78
N PHE A 309 33.65 19.15 -19.13
CA PHE A 309 32.63 18.15 -19.50
C PHE A 309 32.68 17.73 -20.96
N SER A 310 33.04 18.63 -21.85
CA SER A 310 33.13 18.36 -23.29
C SER A 310 34.17 19.25 -23.97
N PRO A 311 34.91 18.72 -24.96
CA PRO A 311 35.81 19.55 -25.76
C PRO A 311 34.99 20.61 -26.50
N ARG A 312 35.53 21.82 -26.63
CA ARG A 312 35.00 22.80 -27.60
C ARG A 312 35.36 22.31 -29.01
N ASP A 313 34.57 22.69 -30.01
CA ASP A 313 34.63 22.15 -31.37
C ASP A 313 36.03 22.21 -32.05
N ASP A 314 36.99 23.00 -31.52
CA ASP A 314 38.37 23.13 -32.03
C ASP A 314 39.48 23.00 -30.96
N ASP A 315 39.20 22.38 -29.80
CA ASP A 315 40.11 22.44 -28.64
C ASP A 315 41.06 21.23 -28.51
N SER A 316 42.30 21.41 -28.95
CA SER A 316 43.40 20.45 -28.73
C SER A 316 43.91 20.39 -27.28
N SER A 317 43.38 21.23 -26.38
CA SER A 317 43.78 21.33 -24.97
C SER A 317 42.76 20.74 -23.98
N PHE A 318 41.75 20.02 -24.46
CA PHE A 318 40.73 19.41 -23.60
C PHE A 318 41.33 18.51 -22.51
N ASP A 319 41.15 18.91 -21.24
CA ASP A 319 41.57 18.14 -20.07
C ASP A 319 40.36 17.69 -19.25
N ALA A 320 40.10 16.38 -19.26
CA ALA A 320 39.05 15.74 -18.46
C ALA A 320 39.51 15.36 -17.05
N SER A 321 40.73 15.69 -16.62
CA SER A 321 41.30 15.28 -15.32
C SER A 321 40.44 15.70 -14.13
N LYS A 322 39.95 16.94 -14.12
CA LYS A 322 39.07 17.46 -13.06
C LYS A 322 37.73 16.73 -13.03
N LEU A 323 37.12 16.49 -14.19
CA LEU A 323 35.88 15.71 -14.30
C LEU A 323 36.10 14.29 -13.78
N ASN A 324 37.14 13.59 -14.23
CA ASN A 324 37.45 12.23 -13.78
C ASN A 324 37.68 12.15 -12.27
N THR A 325 38.35 13.15 -11.69
CA THR A 325 38.55 13.25 -10.23
C THR A 325 37.22 13.40 -9.50
N ALA A 326 36.34 14.29 -9.97
CA ALA A 326 35.01 14.47 -9.39
C ALA A 326 34.15 13.19 -9.51
N LEU A 327 34.15 12.52 -10.68
CA LEU A 327 33.42 11.27 -10.88
C LEU A 327 33.92 10.15 -9.96
N ASN A 328 35.24 10.04 -9.77
CA ASN A 328 35.81 9.06 -8.86
C ASN A 328 35.39 9.31 -7.40
N LYS A 329 35.33 10.57 -6.96
CA LYS A 329 34.83 10.91 -5.61
C LYS A 329 33.34 10.58 -5.46
N VAL A 330 32.52 10.91 -6.46
CA VAL A 330 31.09 10.58 -6.49
C VAL A 330 30.90 9.06 -6.41
N ALA A 331 31.62 8.29 -7.23
CA ALA A 331 31.56 6.83 -7.19
C ALA A 331 32.02 6.26 -5.85
N ALA A 332 33.14 6.76 -5.30
CA ALA A 332 33.65 6.35 -3.99
C ALA A 332 32.63 6.64 -2.86
N PHE A 333 31.98 7.80 -2.89
CA PHE A 333 30.92 8.14 -1.93
C PHE A 333 29.77 7.14 -2.00
N VAL A 334 29.23 6.89 -3.19
CA VAL A 334 28.09 5.97 -3.38
C VAL A 334 28.46 4.54 -2.99
N LEU A 335 29.62 4.04 -3.43
CA LEU A 335 30.08 2.69 -3.09
C LEU A 335 30.31 2.53 -1.58
N GLY A 336 30.90 3.55 -0.94
CA GLY A 336 31.06 3.57 0.52
C GLY A 336 29.71 3.48 1.24
N ARG A 337 28.70 4.23 0.79
CA ARG A 337 27.35 4.19 1.37
C ARG A 337 26.61 2.88 1.13
N LEU A 338 26.74 2.29 -0.06
CA LEU A 338 26.12 1.00 -0.37
C LEU A 338 26.73 -0.17 0.41
N SER A 339 27.98 -0.03 0.87
CA SER A 339 28.69 -1.06 1.65
C SER A 339 28.36 -1.08 3.15
N LEU A 340 27.64 -0.06 3.67
CA LEU A 340 27.21 -0.03 5.06
C LEU A 340 26.01 -0.99 5.25
N PRO A 341 26.00 -1.83 6.30
CA PRO A 341 24.82 -2.62 6.63
C PRO A 341 23.65 -1.67 6.95
N ILE A 342 22.49 -1.95 6.34
CA ILE A 342 21.22 -1.24 6.57
C ILE A 342 20.70 -1.57 7.96
#